data_AF-A0A932GZY2-F1
#
_entry.id   AF-A0A932GZY2-F1
#
_cell.length_a   1.000
_cell.length_b   1.000
_cell.length_c   1.000
_cell.angle_alpha   90.00
_cell.angle_beta   90.00
_cell.angle_gamma   90.00
#
_symmetry.space_group_name_H-M   'P 1'
#
loop_
_entity.id
_entity.type
_entity.pdbx_description
1 polymer ?
#
loop_
_entity_poly.entity_id
_entity_poly.type
_entity_poly.pdbx_seq_one_letter_code
_entity_poly.pdbx_strand_id
1 'polypeptide(L)'
;MYAKVFEQMYDGTLATKGPWQAVVTFQQFLILADKHGVVDRTPEVISKRTTIPLEIIHAGIEALEQPDPDSRTPVEGGRRIVRLSDTRSWGWRIVNYAKYRAIRSQEERREYHSAYWRAKRSPNAKVDTQQTQQDSTNSTNSSKHKQNAGSSKPKASIGKRNPEDAEFIAALDGPAPFEPQPVASSKEVPAHA
;
A
#
# COMPACT_ATOMS: atom_id res chain seq x y z
N MET A 1 1.74 10.95 -10.66
CA MET A 1 1.20 9.75 -9.99
C MET A 1 2.27 8.68 -10.09
N TYR A 2 2.46 7.86 -9.05
CA TYR A 2 3.41 6.74 -9.08
C TYR A 2 2.68 5.43 -8.78
N ALA A 3 3.07 4.36 -9.46
CA ALA A 3 2.58 3.01 -9.24
C ALA A 3 3.74 2.12 -8.79
N LYS A 4 3.49 1.26 -7.79
CA LYS A 4 4.45 0.24 -7.36
C LYS A 4 4.17 -1.02 -8.15
N VAL A 5 5.19 -1.55 -8.82
CA VAL A 5 5.15 -2.86 -9.48
C VAL A 5 5.74 -3.87 -8.50
N PHE A 6 5.05 -4.99 -8.27
CA PHE A 6 5.47 -6.02 -7.35
C PHE A 6 6.16 -7.15 -8.10
N GLU A 7 7.24 -7.70 -7.53
CA GLU A 7 7.98 -8.83 -8.09
C GLU A 7 7.10 -10.06 -8.36
N GLN A 8 6.12 -10.31 -7.49
CA GLN A 8 5.15 -11.40 -7.60
C GLN A 8 4.35 -11.40 -8.91
N MET A 9 4.35 -10.29 -9.66
CA MET A 9 3.78 -10.23 -11.01
C MET A 9 4.50 -11.15 -12.00
N TYR A 10 5.81 -11.34 -11.83
CA TYR A 10 6.66 -12.15 -12.71
C TYR A 10 6.65 -13.64 -12.34
N ASP A 11 6.22 -13.98 -11.13
CA ASP A 11 6.13 -15.37 -10.67
C ASP A 11 4.78 -16.04 -11.02
N GLY A 12 3.88 -15.28 -11.66
CA GLY A 12 2.54 -15.74 -11.99
C GLY A 12 2.46 -16.56 -13.28
N THR A 13 1.30 -17.17 -13.47
CA THR A 13 0.82 -17.79 -14.72
C THR A 13 0.94 -16.86 -15.93
N LEU A 14 0.80 -15.55 -15.71
CA LEU A 14 0.93 -14.54 -16.77
C LEU A 14 2.32 -14.55 -17.43
N ALA A 15 3.37 -14.74 -16.64
CA ALA A 15 4.76 -14.76 -17.12
C ALA A 15 5.23 -16.16 -17.54
N THR A 16 4.64 -17.21 -16.97
CA THR A 16 5.03 -18.60 -17.21
C THR A 16 4.26 -19.29 -18.34
N LYS A 17 2.98 -18.96 -18.52
CA LYS A 17 2.08 -19.54 -19.54
C LYS A 17 1.59 -18.51 -20.56
N GLY A 18 1.48 -17.25 -20.14
CA GLY A 18 1.01 -16.16 -20.99
C GLY A 18 2.08 -15.62 -21.96
N PRO A 19 1.68 -14.87 -22.98
CA PRO A 19 2.62 -14.17 -23.85
C PRO A 19 3.34 -13.06 -23.07
N TRP A 20 4.63 -12.82 -23.36
CA TRP A 20 5.42 -11.78 -22.69
C TRP A 20 4.81 -10.38 -22.84
N GLN A 21 4.06 -10.15 -23.93
CA GLN A 21 3.30 -8.94 -24.21
C GLN A 21 2.29 -8.62 -23.10
N ALA A 22 1.72 -9.65 -22.45
CA ALA A 22 0.76 -9.48 -21.37
C ALA A 22 1.44 -8.90 -20.11
N VAL A 23 2.65 -9.35 -19.80
CA VAL A 23 3.44 -8.83 -18.68
C VAL A 23 3.77 -7.35 -18.94
N VAL A 24 4.31 -7.02 -20.11
CA VAL A 24 4.64 -5.63 -20.47
C VAL A 24 3.42 -4.73 -20.43
N THR A 25 2.31 -5.18 -21.03
CA THR A 25 1.04 -4.43 -21.06
C THR A 25 0.48 -4.24 -19.65
N PHE A 26 0.55 -5.26 -18.80
CA PHE A 26 0.06 -5.16 -17.42
C PHE A 26 0.87 -4.15 -16.58
N GLN A 27 2.19 -4.06 -16.78
CA GLN A 27 2.99 -2.99 -16.17
C GLN A 27 2.47 -1.61 -16.57
N GLN A 28 2.17 -1.42 -17.86
CA GLN A 28 1.65 -0.15 -18.35
C GLN A 28 0.28 0.16 -17.74
N PHE A 29 -0.58 -0.85 -17.61
CA PHE A 29 -1.88 -0.70 -16.95
C PHE A 29 -1.72 -0.26 -15.49
N LEU A 30 -0.80 -0.85 -14.74
CA LEU A 30 -0.52 -0.45 -13.36
C LEU A 30 -0.04 1.00 -13.26
N ILE A 31 0.82 1.43 -14.19
CA ILE A 31 1.37 2.80 -14.24
C ILE A 31 0.30 3.83 -14.65
N LEU A 32 -0.54 3.46 -15.60
CA LEU A 32 -1.52 4.34 -16.23
C LEU A 32 -2.87 4.40 -15.50
N ALA A 33 -3.16 3.42 -14.65
CA ALA A 33 -4.39 3.34 -13.88
C ALA A 33 -4.57 4.54 -12.95
N ASP A 34 -5.82 4.93 -12.73
CA ASP A 34 -6.17 5.94 -11.76
C ASP A 34 -6.12 5.40 -10.32
N LYS A 35 -6.55 6.22 -9.35
CA LYS A 35 -6.58 5.84 -7.93
C LYS A 35 -7.50 4.64 -7.65
N HIS A 36 -8.42 4.30 -8.54
CA HIS A 36 -9.36 3.19 -8.40
C HIS A 36 -8.93 1.95 -9.20
N GLY A 37 -7.79 1.99 -9.89
CA GLY A 37 -7.34 0.87 -10.72
C GLY A 37 -8.00 0.87 -12.10
N VAL A 38 -8.50 2.02 -12.54
CA VAL A 38 -9.21 2.18 -13.81
C VAL A 38 -8.27 2.78 -14.85
N VAL A 39 -8.18 2.12 -16.00
CA VAL A 39 -7.47 2.57 -17.20
C VAL A 39 -8.51 2.96 -18.24
N ASP A 40 -9.00 4.20 -18.16
CA ASP A 40 -10.04 4.73 -19.04
C ASP A 40 -9.41 5.33 -20.31
N ARG A 41 -8.80 4.49 -21.16
CA ARG A 41 -8.10 4.90 -22.39
C ARG A 41 -8.31 3.85 -23.48
N THR A 42 -8.11 4.24 -24.74
CA THR A 42 -8.10 3.29 -25.86
C THR A 42 -6.70 2.65 -26.03
N PRO A 43 -6.59 1.49 -26.70
CA PRO A 43 -5.30 0.85 -27.00
C PRO A 43 -4.34 1.77 -27.75
N GLU A 44 -4.84 2.58 -28.69
CA GLU A 44 -4.05 3.52 -29.50
C GLU A 44 -3.45 4.62 -28.63
N VAL A 45 -4.22 5.13 -27.65
CA VAL A 45 -3.73 6.12 -26.69
C VAL A 45 -2.65 5.52 -25.79
N ILE A 46 -2.82 4.27 -25.35
CA ILE A 46 -1.82 3.56 -24.54
C ILE A 46 -0.54 3.36 -25.35
N SER A 47 -0.65 2.86 -26.57
CA SER A 47 0.48 2.66 -27.50
C SER A 47 1.24 3.96 -27.73
N LYS A 48 0.56 5.04 -28.13
CA LYS A 48 1.18 6.35 -28.37
C LYS A 48 1.88 6.91 -27.13
N ARG A 49 1.30 6.73 -25.95
CA ARG A 49 1.83 7.28 -24.70
C ARG A 49 3.04 6.50 -24.18
N THR A 50 3.06 5.19 -24.40
CA THR A 50 4.11 4.29 -23.91
C THR A 50 5.18 4.00 -24.97
N THR A 51 4.95 4.43 -26.22
CA THR A 51 5.76 4.12 -27.41
C THR A 51 5.84 2.61 -27.73
N ILE A 52 5.03 1.80 -27.06
CA ILE A 52 4.92 0.36 -27.34
C ILE A 52 4.04 0.17 -28.57
N PRO A 53 4.44 -0.68 -29.53
CA PRO A 53 3.62 -0.94 -30.72
C PRO A 53 2.20 -1.42 -30.39
N LEU A 54 1.23 -1.01 -31.20
CA LEU A 54 -0.19 -1.23 -30.93
C LEU A 54 -0.55 -2.72 -30.88
N GLU A 55 0.08 -3.53 -31.73
CA GLU A 55 -0.05 -4.98 -31.79
C GLU A 55 0.36 -5.66 -30.47
N ILE A 56 1.39 -5.14 -29.80
CA ILE A 56 1.86 -5.65 -28.50
C ILE A 56 0.83 -5.33 -27.41
N ILE A 57 0.27 -4.12 -27.44
CA ILE A 57 -0.78 -3.72 -26.50
C ILE A 57 -2.04 -4.57 -26.70
N HIS A 58 -2.47 -4.82 -27.94
CA HIS A 58 -3.62 -5.68 -28.20
C HIS A 58 -3.41 -7.11 -27.73
N ALA A 59 -2.28 -7.73 -28.09
CA ALA A 59 -1.96 -9.09 -27.65
C ALA A 59 -1.89 -9.19 -26.12
N GLY A 60 -1.37 -8.16 -25.47
CA GLY A 60 -1.33 -8.10 -24.01
C GLY A 60 -2.71 -7.94 -23.39
N ILE A 61 -3.56 -7.05 -23.91
CA ILE A 61 -4.93 -6.85 -23.42
C ILE A 61 -5.74 -8.14 -23.56
N GLU A 62 -5.68 -8.79 -24.72
CA GLU A 62 -6.39 -10.04 -24.98
C GLU A 62 -6.01 -11.10 -23.93
N ALA A 63 -4.72 -11.33 -23.71
CA ALA A 63 -4.25 -12.29 -22.72
C ALA A 63 -4.66 -11.92 -21.27
N LEU A 64 -4.73 -10.63 -20.94
CA LEU A 64 -5.12 -10.17 -19.60
C LEU A 64 -6.64 -10.28 -19.33
N GLU A 65 -7.46 -10.25 -20.38
CA GLU A 65 -8.93 -10.39 -20.33
C GLU A 65 -9.37 -11.87 -20.25
N GLN A 66 -8.52 -12.81 -20.67
CA GLN A 66 -8.82 -14.24 -20.63
C GLN A 66 -8.88 -14.77 -19.19
N PRO A 67 -9.78 -15.74 -18.90
CA PRO A 67 -9.81 -16.43 -17.63
C PRO A 67 -8.51 -17.22 -17.42
N ASP A 68 -8.07 -17.30 -16.17
CA ASP A 68 -6.83 -17.97 -15.75
C ASP A 68 -7.14 -18.95 -14.61
N PRO A 69 -7.46 -20.22 -14.92
CA PRO A 69 -7.86 -21.23 -13.93
C PRO A 69 -6.77 -21.50 -12.88
N ASP A 70 -5.51 -21.35 -13.26
CA ASP A 70 -4.35 -21.58 -12.38
C ASP A 70 -3.94 -20.32 -11.60
N SER A 71 -4.74 -19.24 -11.71
CA SER A 71 -4.50 -18.00 -10.99
C SER A 71 -4.56 -18.25 -9.49
N ARG A 72 -3.55 -17.73 -8.77
CA ARG A 72 -3.53 -17.67 -7.30
C ARG A 72 -4.66 -16.84 -6.68
N THR A 73 -5.45 -16.16 -7.51
CA THR A 73 -6.63 -15.41 -7.09
C THR A 73 -7.77 -15.75 -8.06
N PRO A 74 -8.78 -16.53 -7.63
CA PRO A 74 -9.85 -17.01 -8.52
C PRO A 74 -10.93 -15.96 -8.82
N VAL A 75 -10.83 -14.77 -8.22
CA VAL A 75 -11.76 -13.65 -8.43
C VAL A 75 -11.87 -13.33 -9.93
N GLU A 76 -13.11 -13.15 -10.42
CA GLU A 76 -13.41 -12.88 -11.83
C GLU A 76 -12.85 -13.95 -12.79
N GLY A 77 -12.78 -15.21 -12.34
CA GLY A 77 -12.23 -16.32 -13.13
C GLY A 77 -10.72 -16.22 -13.36
N GLY A 78 -9.99 -15.53 -12.48
CA GLY A 78 -8.54 -15.37 -12.56
C GLY A 78 -8.07 -14.25 -13.48
N ARG A 79 -8.98 -13.54 -14.15
CA ARG A 79 -8.68 -12.43 -15.05
C ARG A 79 -7.86 -11.35 -14.35
N ARG A 80 -6.98 -10.70 -15.11
CA ARG A 80 -6.15 -9.60 -14.58
C ARG A 80 -6.85 -8.26 -14.77
N ILE A 81 -7.56 -8.10 -15.88
CA ILE A 81 -8.35 -6.91 -16.20
C ILE A 81 -9.76 -7.30 -16.67
N VAL A 82 -10.71 -6.39 -16.46
CA VAL A 82 -12.09 -6.53 -16.93
C VAL A 82 -12.51 -5.22 -17.59
N ARG A 83 -13.29 -5.27 -18.67
CA ARG A 83 -13.81 -4.07 -19.34
C ARG A 83 -14.71 -3.27 -18.40
N LEU A 84 -14.70 -1.95 -18.55
CA LEU A 84 -15.57 -1.07 -17.76
C LEU A 84 -17.03 -1.15 -18.18
N SER A 85 -17.30 -1.41 -19.46
CA SER A 85 -18.65 -1.53 -20.01
C SER A 85 -18.65 -2.43 -21.22
N ASP A 86 -19.67 -3.26 -21.35
CA ASP A 86 -19.87 -4.12 -22.53
C ASP A 86 -20.18 -3.31 -23.80
N THR A 87 -20.63 -2.06 -23.66
CA THR A 87 -20.99 -1.19 -24.79
C THR A 87 -19.79 -0.48 -25.41
N ARG A 88 -18.66 -0.43 -24.72
CA ARG A 88 -17.44 0.27 -25.17
C ARG A 88 -16.33 -0.74 -25.38
N SER A 89 -15.58 -0.57 -26.47
CA SER A 89 -14.41 -1.39 -26.80
C SER A 89 -13.13 -0.99 -26.05
N TRP A 90 -13.22 -0.01 -25.16
CA TRP A 90 -12.09 0.58 -24.45
C TRP A 90 -12.43 0.82 -22.98
N GLY A 91 -11.39 0.96 -22.17
CA GLY A 91 -11.52 1.18 -20.74
C GLY A 91 -11.54 -0.12 -19.95
N TRP A 92 -10.66 -0.22 -18.95
CA TRP A 92 -10.51 -1.42 -18.13
C TRP A 92 -10.38 -1.12 -16.64
N ARG A 93 -10.81 -2.07 -15.82
CA ARG A 93 -10.56 -2.14 -14.37
C ARG A 93 -9.60 -3.29 -14.09
N ILE A 94 -8.56 -3.01 -13.31
CA ILE A 94 -7.66 -4.04 -12.79
C ILE A 94 -8.32 -4.74 -11.60
N VAL A 95 -8.46 -6.07 -11.66
CA VAL A 95 -9.27 -6.86 -10.70
C VAL A 95 -8.74 -6.72 -9.27
N ASN A 96 -7.44 -6.96 -9.06
CA ASN A 96 -6.83 -6.98 -7.72
C ASN A 96 -6.21 -5.64 -7.28
N TYR A 97 -6.57 -4.53 -7.93
CA TYR A 97 -5.91 -3.23 -7.68
C TYR A 97 -6.05 -2.74 -6.23
N ALA A 98 -7.25 -2.85 -5.66
CA ALA A 98 -7.51 -2.41 -4.29
C ALA A 98 -6.65 -3.17 -3.26
N LYS A 99 -6.47 -4.48 -3.47
CA LYS A 99 -5.61 -5.33 -2.63
C LYS A 99 -4.16 -4.86 -2.67
N TYR A 100 -3.61 -4.62 -3.86
CA TYR A 100 -2.23 -4.11 -4.01
C TYR A 100 -2.05 -2.72 -3.38
N ARG A 101 -3.05 -1.85 -3.51
CA ARG A 101 -3.03 -0.52 -2.89
C ARG A 101 -3.08 -0.60 -1.36
N ALA A 102 -3.86 -1.52 -0.81
CA ALA A 102 -3.93 -1.74 0.63
C ALA A 102 -2.60 -2.22 1.22
N ILE A 103 -1.95 -3.20 0.58
CA ILE A 103 -0.62 -3.71 0.98
C ILE A 103 0.39 -2.55 1.05
N ARG A 104 0.44 -1.72 0.00
CA ARG A 104 1.30 -0.53 -0.02
C ARG A 104 1.06 0.40 1.17
N SER A 105 -0.21 0.71 1.47
CA SER A 105 -0.54 1.61 2.58
C SER A 105 -0.10 1.06 3.95
N GLN A 106 -0.05 -0.26 4.10
CA GLN A 106 0.42 -0.89 5.34
C GLN A 106 1.95 -0.88 5.43
N GLU A 107 2.65 -1.14 4.33
CA GLU A 107 4.11 -1.10 4.26
C GLU A 107 4.64 0.32 4.49
N GLU A 108 4.09 1.33 3.80
CA GLU A 108 4.45 2.75 4.00
C GLU A 108 4.22 3.17 5.46
N ARG A 109 3.12 2.73 6.09
CA ARG A 109 2.87 2.97 7.52
C ARG A 109 3.92 2.29 8.40
N ARG A 110 4.26 1.03 8.12
CA ARG A 110 5.26 0.27 8.90
C ARG A 110 6.64 0.93 8.81
N GLU A 111 7.05 1.35 7.63
CA GLU A 111 8.31 2.07 7.41
C GLU A 111 8.33 3.41 8.14
N TYR A 112 7.25 4.20 8.01
CA TYR A 112 7.11 5.47 8.72
C TYR A 112 7.20 5.28 10.25
N HIS A 113 6.48 4.30 10.81
CA HIS A 113 6.54 3.99 12.24
C HIS A 113 7.94 3.53 12.66
N SER A 114 8.59 2.67 11.88
CA SER A 114 9.96 2.21 12.14
C SER A 114 10.95 3.38 12.17
N ALA A 115 10.88 4.27 11.18
CA ALA A 115 11.72 5.47 11.12
C ALA A 115 11.47 6.42 12.29
N TYR A 116 10.20 6.68 12.65
CA TYR A 116 9.83 7.50 13.79
C TYR A 116 10.41 6.95 15.11
N TRP A 117 10.26 5.65 15.38
CA TRP A 117 10.78 5.03 16.59
C TRP A 117 12.31 4.97 16.62
N ARG A 118 12.98 4.81 15.47
CA ARG A 118 14.45 4.91 15.37
C ARG A 118 14.93 6.33 15.71
N ALA A 119 14.29 7.36 15.17
CA ALA A 119 14.63 8.75 15.46
C ALA A 119 14.44 9.09 16.95
N LYS A 120 13.34 8.61 17.55
CA LYS A 120 13.03 8.83 18.97
C LYS A 120 13.98 8.08 19.92
N ARG A 121 14.52 6.93 19.51
CA ARG A 121 15.52 6.15 20.26
C ARG A 121 16.96 6.62 20.03
N SER A 122 17.18 7.58 19.13
CA SER A 122 18.52 8.14 18.91
C SER A 122 18.95 8.96 20.14
N PRO A 123 20.14 8.69 20.73
CA PRO A 123 20.58 9.34 21.96
C PRO A 123 20.85 10.86 21.81
N ASN A 124 20.82 11.39 20.59
CA ASN A 124 20.97 12.81 20.29
C ASN A 124 19.65 13.61 20.28
N ALA A 125 18.50 13.00 20.55
CA ALA A 125 17.23 13.73 20.70
C ALA A 125 17.08 14.44 22.06
N LYS A 126 18.17 14.85 22.70
CA LYS A 126 18.16 15.81 23.81
C LYS A 126 18.17 17.21 23.21
N VAL A 127 17.00 17.72 22.85
CA VAL A 127 16.83 19.16 22.63
C VAL A 127 16.83 19.82 24.00
N ASP A 128 17.90 20.56 24.23
CA ASP A 128 18.06 21.61 25.22
C ASP A 128 16.73 22.33 25.51
N THR A 129 16.17 22.06 26.68
CA THR A 129 15.03 22.81 27.23
C THR A 129 15.58 23.61 28.41
N GLN A 130 16.31 24.68 28.12
CA GLN A 130 16.56 25.76 29.07
C GLN A 130 15.60 26.89 28.69
N GLN A 131 14.45 26.97 29.36
CA GLN A 131 14.23 27.95 30.42
C GLN A 131 14.79 29.34 30.10
N THR A 132 13.91 30.24 29.65
CA THR A 132 14.04 31.65 30.02
C THR A 132 12.75 32.04 30.71
N GLN A 133 12.78 32.00 32.05
CA GLN A 133 11.83 32.69 32.88
C GLN A 133 12.29 34.14 33.06
N GLN A 134 11.36 35.04 32.77
CA GLN A 134 11.10 36.32 33.44
C GLN A 134 12.21 37.37 33.50
N ASP A 135 11.94 38.50 32.83
CA ASP A 135 12.13 39.78 33.49
C ASP A 135 10.90 40.67 33.28
N SER A 136 10.39 41.17 34.40
CA SER A 136 9.17 41.95 34.54
C SER A 136 9.52 43.41 34.81
N THR A 137 9.09 44.34 33.96
CA THR A 137 8.80 45.72 34.37
C THR A 137 7.63 46.32 33.56
N ASN A 138 6.72 46.97 34.30
CA ASN A 138 5.48 47.62 33.89
C ASN A 138 5.66 48.73 32.84
N SER A 139 4.68 48.96 31.95
CA SER A 139 3.62 49.96 32.18
C SER A 139 2.65 50.19 30.99
N THR A 140 1.34 50.20 31.32
CA THR A 140 0.21 50.99 30.79
C THR A 140 -0.36 50.86 29.35
N ASN A 141 -1.62 50.42 29.33
CA ASN A 141 -2.80 50.92 28.59
C ASN A 141 -2.79 51.08 27.05
N SER A 142 -3.63 50.32 26.34
CA SER A 142 -5.02 50.72 26.03
C SER A 142 -5.66 49.91 24.87
N SER A 143 -6.95 49.56 25.07
CA SER A 143 -8.04 49.41 24.07
C SER A 143 -8.02 48.39 22.91
N LYS A 144 -9.05 47.50 22.95
CA LYS A 144 -9.99 47.02 21.88
C LYS A 144 -9.38 46.64 20.51
N HIS A 145 -9.64 45.48 19.89
CA HIS A 145 -10.97 44.95 19.50
C HIS A 145 -10.81 43.55 18.84
N LYS A 146 -11.94 42.82 18.78
CA LYS A 146 -12.29 41.53 18.12
C LYS A 146 -11.41 41.08 16.94
N GLN A 147 -11.19 39.78 16.72
CA GLN A 147 -12.14 38.85 16.07
C GLN A 147 -11.79 37.37 16.35
N ASN A 148 -12.79 36.54 16.67
CA ASN A 148 -12.64 35.09 16.83
C ASN A 148 -13.54 34.40 15.81
N ALA A 149 -12.93 33.67 14.87
CA ALA A 149 -13.61 32.87 13.84
C ALA A 149 -13.58 31.39 14.28
N GLY A 150 -14.72 30.89 14.74
CA GLY A 150 -14.91 29.48 15.10
C GLY A 150 -15.09 28.62 13.86
N SER A 151 -14.12 27.74 13.60
CA SER A 151 -14.20 26.67 12.59
C SER A 151 -14.87 25.42 13.20
N SER A 152 -16.02 25.04 12.66
CA SER A 152 -16.72 23.80 12.97
C SER A 152 -16.17 22.64 12.13
N LYS A 153 -15.56 21.64 12.78
CA LYS A 153 -15.16 20.35 12.20
C LYS A 153 -16.38 19.53 11.75
N PRO A 154 -16.35 18.82 10.59
CA PRO A 154 -17.25 17.70 10.34
C PRO A 154 -16.65 16.37 10.82
N LYS A 155 -17.49 15.57 11.48
CA LYS A 155 -17.21 14.19 11.93
C LYS A 155 -17.25 13.24 10.72
N ALA A 156 -16.19 12.46 10.51
CA ALA A 156 -16.20 11.34 9.56
C ALA A 156 -16.70 10.07 10.26
N SER A 157 -17.80 9.50 9.74
CA SER A 157 -18.38 8.23 10.13
C SER A 157 -17.53 7.06 9.64
N ILE A 158 -17.12 6.18 10.56
CA ILE A 158 -16.49 4.89 10.26
C ILE A 158 -17.55 3.94 9.67
N GLY A 159 -17.41 3.64 8.38
CA GLY A 159 -18.16 2.58 7.71
C GLY A 159 -17.63 1.20 8.12
N LYS A 160 -18.54 0.29 8.44
CA LYS A 160 -18.28 -1.08 8.92
C LYS A 160 -17.46 -1.86 7.87
N ARG A 161 -16.41 -2.56 8.34
CA ARG A 161 -15.58 -3.49 7.55
C ARG A 161 -16.34 -4.79 7.32
N ASN A 162 -16.22 -5.36 6.12
CA ASN A 162 -16.88 -6.59 5.71
C ASN A 162 -16.26 -7.79 6.48
N PRO A 163 -17.06 -8.70 7.07
CA PRO A 163 -16.53 -9.80 7.91
C PRO A 163 -15.68 -10.81 7.14
N GLU A 164 -15.84 -10.93 5.82
CA GLU A 164 -15.05 -11.84 4.97
C GLU A 164 -13.56 -11.45 4.88
N ASP A 165 -13.23 -10.17 5.09
CA ASP A 165 -11.84 -9.69 5.12
C ASP A 165 -11.11 -10.11 6.42
N ALA A 166 -11.85 -10.44 7.48
CA ALA A 166 -11.27 -10.75 8.80
C ALA A 166 -10.77 -12.20 8.88
N GLU A 167 -11.48 -13.15 8.25
CA GLU A 167 -11.12 -14.57 8.30
C GLU A 167 -9.84 -14.89 7.51
N PHE A 168 -9.57 -14.18 6.41
CA PHE A 168 -8.33 -14.36 5.65
C PHE A 168 -7.10 -13.71 6.31
N ILE A 169 -7.29 -12.63 7.08
CA ILE A 169 -6.21 -12.00 7.86
C ILE A 169 -5.75 -12.94 9.00
N ALA A 170 -6.69 -13.66 9.64
CA ALA A 170 -6.36 -14.64 10.67
C ALA A 170 -5.62 -15.86 10.12
N ALA A 171 -5.87 -16.27 8.87
CA ALA A 171 -5.23 -17.43 8.25
C ALA A 171 -3.76 -17.21 7.82
N LEU A 172 -3.28 -15.95 7.82
CA LEU A 172 -1.89 -15.60 7.47
C LEU A 172 -0.98 -15.41 8.70
N ASP A 173 -1.56 -15.29 9.91
CA ASP A 173 -0.79 -15.30 11.16
C ASP A 173 -0.69 -16.76 11.63
N GLY A 174 0.44 -17.41 11.28
CA GLY A 174 0.81 -18.69 11.89
C GLY A 174 0.91 -18.57 13.42
N PRO A 175 0.91 -19.69 14.16
CA PRO A 175 0.92 -19.65 15.62
C PRO A 175 2.10 -18.80 16.12
N ALA A 176 1.82 -17.92 17.08
CA ALA A 176 2.76 -16.96 17.65
C ALA A 176 4.11 -17.61 17.99
N PRO A 177 5.23 -16.91 17.80
CA PRO A 177 6.55 -17.47 18.05
C PRO A 177 6.69 -17.89 19.52
N PHE A 178 7.17 -19.11 19.71
CA PHE A 178 7.40 -19.79 20.98
C PHE A 178 8.16 -18.86 21.96
N GLU A 179 7.56 -18.62 23.13
CA GLU A 179 8.17 -17.85 24.21
C GLU A 179 9.50 -18.51 24.62
N PRO A 180 10.63 -17.76 24.68
CA PRO A 180 11.90 -18.34 25.09
C PRO A 180 11.85 -18.68 26.59
N GLN A 181 11.99 -19.96 26.90
CA GLN A 181 12.10 -20.46 28.27
C GLN A 181 13.38 -19.93 28.94
N PRO A 182 13.34 -19.57 30.23
CA PRO A 182 14.50 -19.03 30.93
C PRO A 182 15.62 -20.08 31.04
N VAL A 183 16.81 -19.72 30.56
CA VAL A 183 18.02 -20.53 30.67
C VAL A 183 18.38 -20.71 32.15
N ALA A 184 18.42 -21.97 32.60
CA ALA A 184 18.84 -22.31 33.95
C ALA A 184 20.32 -21.93 34.17
N SER A 185 20.55 -21.18 35.24
CA SER A 185 21.87 -20.80 35.74
C SER A 185 22.67 -22.06 36.14
N SER A 186 23.81 -22.28 35.49
CA SER A 186 24.74 -23.36 35.82
C SER A 186 25.27 -23.20 37.24
N LYS A 187 24.89 -24.13 38.12
CA LYS A 187 25.50 -24.29 39.45
C LYS A 187 26.90 -24.88 39.32
N GLU A 188 27.74 -24.40 40.23
CA GLU A 188 29.12 -24.77 40.51
C GLU A 188 29.37 -26.28 40.60
N VAL A 189 30.52 -26.71 40.07
CA VAL A 189 31.07 -28.06 40.25
C VAL A 189 31.96 -28.03 41.50
N PRO A 190 31.72 -28.88 42.53
CA PRO A 190 32.69 -29.06 43.61
C PRO A 190 33.78 -30.04 43.17
N ALA A 191 35.02 -29.69 43.50
CA ALA A 191 36.19 -30.54 43.40
C ALA A 191 36.08 -31.75 44.33
N HIS A 192 36.41 -32.96 43.84
CA HIS A 192 36.93 -34.06 44.65
C HIS A 192 37.51 -35.17 43.76
N ALA A 193 38.82 -35.38 43.89
CA ALA A 193 39.54 -36.66 44.08
C ALA A 193 40.97 -36.54 43.55
#